data_AF-A0A759QM07-F1
#
_entry.id   AF-A0A759QM07-F1
#
_cell.length_a   1.000
_cell.length_b   1.000
_cell.length_c   1.000
_cell.angle_alpha   90.00
_cell.angle_beta   90.00
_cell.angle_gamma   90.00
#
_symmetry.space_group_name_H-M   'P 1'
#
loop_
_entity.id
_entity.type
_entity.pdbx_description
1 polymer ?
#
loop_
_entity_poly.entity_id
_entity_poly.type
_entity_poly.pdbx_seq_one_letter_code
_entity_poly.pdbx_strand_id
1 'polypeptide(L)'
;MCPDNTHAKKRYPAPGNDIHYPVQTNHDACFIPESVRRYAGEPLYVIVAHWCLLQQDWVQRNRISEAFHITARRASYLIAYLRSKTSRVVCECRHQTLPNKVRRYEIYVIRVLDGPAPSIRRERAGPPPVSKRRVGNGDRSMANELWNRLCSDRNAGKILKKKGADDGGM
;
A
#
# COMPACT_ATOMS: atom_id res chain seq x y z
N MET A 1 55.01 -12.94 -32.03
CA MET A 1 53.81 -12.09 -32.16
C MET A 1 52.61 -12.90 -31.72
N CYS A 2 52.05 -12.60 -30.55
CA CYS A 2 50.86 -13.26 -30.02
C CYS A 2 49.75 -12.21 -29.94
N PRO A 3 48.54 -12.40 -30.49
CA PRO A 3 47.46 -11.49 -30.20
C PRO A 3 46.80 -11.89 -28.87
N ASP A 4 46.74 -10.90 -27.99
CA ASP A 4 46.21 -10.95 -26.64
C ASP A 4 44.68 -10.76 -26.70
N ASN A 5 43.92 -11.84 -26.52
CA ASN A 5 42.47 -11.85 -26.60
C ASN A 5 41.86 -11.86 -25.18
N THR A 6 41.93 -10.74 -24.46
CA THR A 6 41.18 -10.57 -23.20
C THR A 6 40.40 -9.26 -23.18
N HIS A 7 39.37 -9.19 -24.05
CA HIS A 7 38.22 -8.31 -23.84
C HIS A 7 36.95 -9.15 -23.83
N ALA A 8 36.77 -9.94 -22.77
CA ALA A 8 35.47 -10.51 -22.44
C ALA A 8 34.53 -9.37 -22.02
N LYS A 9 33.92 -8.69 -23.00
CA LYS A 9 32.72 -7.88 -22.76
C LYS A 9 31.68 -8.81 -22.15
N LYS A 10 31.44 -8.67 -20.85
CA LYS A 10 30.28 -9.25 -20.18
C LYS A 10 29.06 -8.85 -21.00
N ARG A 11 28.45 -9.84 -21.65
CA ARG A 11 27.19 -9.67 -22.36
C ARG A 11 26.16 -9.35 -21.28
N TYR A 12 25.78 -8.08 -21.17
CA TYR A 12 24.56 -7.71 -20.46
C TYR A 12 23.41 -8.46 -21.14
N PRO A 13 22.62 -9.28 -20.43
CA PRO A 13 21.41 -9.83 -21.02
C PRO A 13 20.51 -8.67 -21.41
N ALA A 14 19.91 -8.78 -22.60
CA ALA A 14 18.99 -7.79 -23.16
C ALA A 14 17.89 -7.43 -22.15
N PRO A 15 17.40 -6.18 -22.10
CA PRO A 15 16.32 -5.80 -21.19
C PRO A 15 15.04 -6.45 -21.70
N GLY A 16 14.70 -7.62 -21.14
CA GLY A 16 13.32 -8.06 -21.12
C GLY A 16 12.50 -6.96 -20.44
N ASN A 17 11.26 -6.76 -20.88
CA ASN A 17 10.32 -5.81 -20.28
C ASN A 17 10.01 -6.22 -18.81
N ASP A 18 10.94 -5.97 -17.89
CA ASP A 18 10.88 -6.33 -16.47
C ASP A 18 10.30 -5.17 -15.63
N ILE A 19 10.11 -4.02 -16.29
CA ILE A 19 9.72 -2.77 -15.66
C ILE A 19 8.20 -2.59 -15.84
N HIS A 20 7.46 -2.71 -14.74
CA HIS A 20 6.05 -2.35 -14.70
C HIS A 20 5.90 -0.87 -14.42
N TYR A 21 5.39 -0.16 -15.43
CA TYR A 21 5.05 1.25 -15.33
C TYR A 21 3.62 1.41 -14.79
N PRO A 22 3.47 1.88 -13.55
CA PRO A 22 2.15 2.22 -13.02
C PRO A 22 1.51 3.35 -13.84
N VAL A 23 0.19 3.27 -14.04
CA VAL A 23 -0.59 4.19 -14.90
C VAL A 23 -0.59 5.65 -14.38
N GLN A 24 -0.24 5.89 -13.12
CA GLN A 24 -0.15 7.26 -12.57
C GLN A 24 1.32 7.67 -12.40
N THR A 25 1.63 8.88 -12.85
CA THR A 25 2.97 9.47 -12.91
C THR A 25 3.67 9.62 -11.54
N ASN A 26 2.93 9.54 -10.44
CA ASN A 26 3.47 9.63 -9.08
C ASN A 26 3.93 8.28 -8.50
N HIS A 27 3.86 7.19 -9.27
CA HIS A 27 4.29 5.88 -8.80
C HIS A 27 5.61 5.49 -9.45
N ASP A 28 6.57 5.05 -8.63
CA ASP A 28 7.86 4.58 -9.12
C ASP A 28 7.70 3.39 -10.09
N ALA A 29 8.58 3.29 -11.07
CA ALA A 29 8.72 2.07 -11.86
C ALA A 29 9.03 0.90 -10.92
N CYS A 30 8.31 -0.22 -11.03
CA CYS A 30 8.56 -1.40 -10.20
C CYS A 30 9.09 -2.54 -11.06
N PHE A 31 10.05 -3.27 -10.53
CA PHE A 31 10.58 -4.47 -11.15
C PHE A 31 9.63 -5.63 -10.84
N ILE A 32 9.32 -6.45 -11.84
CA ILE A 32 8.55 -7.69 -11.64
C ILE A 32 9.53 -8.87 -11.66
N PRO A 33 9.67 -9.62 -10.56
CA PRO A 33 10.47 -10.84 -10.54
C PRO A 33 10.02 -11.84 -11.61
N GLU A 34 10.97 -12.55 -12.21
CA GLU A 34 10.70 -13.53 -13.28
C GLU A 34 9.64 -14.57 -12.87
N SER A 35 9.66 -14.98 -11.59
CA SER A 35 8.72 -15.96 -11.04
C SER A 35 7.25 -15.54 -11.10
N VAL A 36 6.95 -14.24 -11.19
CA VAL A 36 5.60 -13.68 -11.25
C VAL A 36 5.33 -12.87 -12.53
N ARG A 37 6.24 -12.95 -13.50
CA ARG A 37 6.16 -12.22 -14.77
C ARG A 37 4.89 -12.53 -15.57
N ARG A 38 4.38 -13.76 -15.47
CA ARG A 38 3.11 -14.18 -16.07
C ARG A 38 1.89 -13.35 -15.63
N TYR A 39 2.00 -12.64 -14.50
CA TYR A 39 0.95 -11.79 -13.95
C TYR A 39 1.16 -10.29 -14.23
N ALA A 40 2.08 -9.90 -15.12
CA ALA A 40 2.42 -8.50 -15.35
C ALA A 40 1.25 -7.59 -15.81
N GLY A 41 0.13 -8.16 -16.28
CA GLY A 41 -1.08 -7.42 -16.62
C GLY A 41 -2.05 -7.16 -15.45
N GLU A 42 -1.80 -7.75 -14.28
CA GLU A 42 -2.60 -7.57 -13.07
C GLU A 42 -2.14 -6.34 -12.27
N PRO A 43 -2.98 -5.77 -11.39
CA PRO A 43 -2.53 -4.68 -10.53
C PRO A 43 -1.43 -5.15 -9.59
N LEU A 44 -0.46 -4.27 -9.30
CA LEU A 44 0.75 -4.60 -8.54
C LEU A 44 0.51 -5.38 -7.24
N TYR A 45 -0.57 -5.09 -6.49
CA TYR A 45 -0.86 -5.81 -5.26
C TYR A 45 -1.17 -7.30 -5.48
N VAL A 46 -1.76 -7.67 -6.63
CA VAL A 46 -2.04 -9.06 -7.00
C VAL A 46 -0.74 -9.77 -7.39
N ILE A 47 0.12 -9.09 -8.15
CA ILE A 47 1.46 -9.61 -8.50
C ILE A 47 2.28 -9.88 -7.24
N VAL A 48 2.28 -8.93 -6.30
CA VAL A 48 2.93 -9.11 -4.99
C VAL A 48 2.32 -10.26 -4.20
N ALA A 49 0.99 -10.42 -4.23
CA ALA A 49 0.33 -11.54 -3.55
C ALA A 49 0.75 -12.90 -4.13
N HIS A 50 0.83 -13.03 -5.46
CA HIS A 50 1.35 -14.24 -6.10
C HIS A 50 2.82 -14.49 -5.72
N TRP A 51 3.63 -13.45 -5.64
CA TRP A 51 5.03 -13.60 -5.23
C TRP A 51 5.15 -14.08 -3.79
N CYS A 52 4.36 -13.50 -2.87
CA CYS A 52 4.27 -13.95 -1.48
C CYS A 52 3.80 -15.41 -1.37
N LEU A 53 2.85 -15.83 -2.21
CA LEU A 53 2.37 -17.22 -2.25
C LEU A 53 3.51 -18.18 -2.64
N LEU A 54 4.39 -17.79 -3.56
CA LEU A 54 5.55 -18.60 -3.94
C LEU A 54 6.60 -18.70 -2.84
N GLN A 55 6.67 -17.73 -1.91
CA GLN A 55 7.62 -17.80 -0.79
C GLN A 55 7.21 -18.85 0.26
N GLN A 56 5.91 -19.14 0.38
CA GLN A 56 5.34 -20.04 1.40
C GLN A 56 5.78 -19.74 2.84
N ASP A 57 6.10 -18.47 3.12
CA ASP A 57 6.62 -18.01 4.41
C ASP A 57 6.05 -16.62 4.77
N TRP A 58 6.27 -16.19 6.01
CA TRP A 58 5.94 -14.86 6.50
C TRP A 58 6.83 -13.80 5.84
N VAL A 59 6.22 -12.98 4.99
CA VAL A 59 6.93 -11.96 4.22
C VAL A 59 6.87 -10.61 4.95
N GLN A 60 8.04 -10.01 5.15
CA GLN A 60 8.19 -8.64 5.65
C GLN A 60 8.19 -7.61 4.50
N ARG A 61 7.89 -6.34 4.84
CA ARG A 61 7.94 -5.22 3.88
C ARG A 61 9.28 -5.10 3.14
N ASN A 62 10.40 -5.41 3.80
CA ASN A 62 11.73 -5.24 3.23
C ASN A 62 11.97 -6.25 2.11
N ARG A 63 11.56 -7.51 2.29
CA ARG A 63 11.65 -8.52 1.24
C ARG A 63 10.85 -8.15 0.00
N ILE A 64 9.67 -7.56 0.17
CA ILE A 64 8.85 -7.04 -0.94
C ILE A 64 9.55 -5.84 -1.61
N SER A 65 10.10 -4.93 -0.80
CA SER A 65 10.84 -3.75 -1.27
C SER A 65 12.03 -4.15 -2.15
N GLU A 66 12.80 -5.14 -1.71
CA GLU A 66 13.96 -5.68 -2.41
C GLU A 66 13.54 -6.41 -3.70
N ALA A 67 12.58 -7.34 -3.60
CA ALA A 67 12.15 -8.14 -4.76
C ALA A 67 11.53 -7.30 -5.89
N PHE A 68 10.76 -6.27 -5.55
CA PHE A 68 10.06 -5.44 -6.54
C PHE A 68 10.78 -4.12 -6.84
N HIS A 69 11.96 -3.89 -6.25
CA HIS A 69 12.70 -2.64 -6.34
C HIS A 69 11.83 -1.40 -6.06
N ILE A 70 10.94 -1.50 -5.07
CA ILE A 70 10.07 -0.40 -4.63
C ILE A 70 10.53 0.14 -3.28
N THR A 71 10.08 1.33 -2.90
CA THR A 71 10.35 1.87 -1.57
C THR A 71 9.68 1.04 -0.46
N ALA A 72 10.32 0.95 0.71
CA ALA A 72 9.76 0.25 1.87
C ALA A 72 8.41 0.84 2.33
N ARG A 73 8.20 2.15 2.08
CA ARG A 73 6.92 2.83 2.30
C ARG A 73 5.83 2.25 1.39
N ARG A 74 6.11 2.11 0.10
CA ARG A 74 5.18 1.53 -0.87
C ARG A 74 4.88 0.07 -0.57
N ALA A 75 5.89 -0.71 -0.20
CA ALA A 75 5.70 -2.09 0.26
C ALA A 75 4.78 -2.16 1.50
N SER A 76 4.92 -1.22 2.45
CA SER A 76 4.03 -1.13 3.62
C SER A 76 2.58 -0.84 3.21
N TYR A 77 2.36 0.03 2.23
CA TYR A 77 1.02 0.28 1.68
C TYR A 77 0.43 -0.94 1.00
N LEU A 78 1.24 -1.73 0.28
CA LEU A 78 0.77 -2.98 -0.35
C LEU A 78 0.33 -4.00 0.72
N ILE A 79 1.11 -4.18 1.79
CA ILE A 79 0.73 -5.05 2.91
C ILE A 79 -0.59 -4.57 3.54
N ALA A 80 -0.71 -3.27 3.81
CA ALA A 80 -1.94 -2.70 4.37
C ALA A 80 -3.14 -2.90 3.43
N TYR A 81 -2.92 -2.75 2.11
CA TYR A 81 -3.94 -2.94 1.09
C TYR A 81 -4.42 -4.39 1.03
N LEU A 82 -3.47 -5.35 0.99
CA LEU A 82 -3.76 -6.78 1.00
C LEU A 82 -4.58 -7.19 2.22
N ARG A 83 -4.22 -6.67 3.40
CA ARG A 83 -5.00 -6.90 4.63
C ARG A 83 -6.43 -6.38 4.53
N SER A 84 -6.64 -5.23 3.89
CA SER A 84 -7.95 -4.59 3.80
C SER A 84 -8.86 -5.14 2.70
N LYS A 85 -8.27 -5.71 1.64
CA LYS A 85 -8.98 -6.08 0.41
C LYS A 85 -8.92 -7.58 0.15
N THR A 86 -9.68 -8.31 0.95
CA THR A 86 -9.70 -9.79 1.01
C THR A 86 -10.45 -10.46 -0.14
N SER A 87 -11.09 -9.71 -1.04
CA SER A 87 -11.94 -10.30 -2.08
C SER A 87 -11.16 -11.09 -3.14
N ARG A 88 -9.89 -10.72 -3.40
CA ARG A 88 -9.02 -11.43 -4.36
C ARG A 88 -7.86 -12.16 -3.70
N VAL A 89 -7.52 -11.84 -2.45
CA VAL A 89 -6.36 -12.41 -1.77
C VAL A 89 -6.77 -12.83 -0.37
N VAL A 90 -6.56 -14.11 -0.07
CA VAL A 90 -6.71 -14.63 1.29
C VAL A 90 -5.33 -14.64 1.93
N CYS A 91 -5.16 -13.81 2.94
CA CYS A 91 -3.91 -13.65 3.65
C CYS A 91 -4.13 -13.58 5.17
N GLU A 92 -3.13 -14.04 5.90
CA GLU A 92 -2.99 -13.81 7.33
C GLU A 92 -1.97 -12.71 7.56
N CYS A 93 -2.22 -11.88 8.58
CA CYS A 93 -1.34 -10.79 8.95
C CYS A 93 -0.99 -10.92 10.42
N ARG A 94 0.29 -10.90 10.75
CA ARG A 94 0.77 -10.79 12.13
C ARG A 94 1.60 -9.52 12.30
N HIS A 95 1.73 -9.09 13.53
CA HIS A 95 2.63 -8.00 13.88
C HIS A 95 3.51 -8.42 15.05
N GLN A 96 4.81 -8.22 14.90
CA GLN A 96 5.76 -8.41 15.98
C GLN A 96 6.07 -7.05 16.59
N THR A 97 5.90 -6.92 17.89
CA THR A 97 6.38 -5.73 18.62
C THR A 97 7.82 -6.00 19.03
N LEU A 98 8.74 -5.23 18.47
CA LEU A 98 10.14 -5.30 18.83
C LEU A 98 10.41 -4.66 20.21
N PRO A 99 11.55 -4.97 20.85
CA PRO A 99 11.94 -4.37 22.14
C PRO A 99 11.96 -2.83 22.12
N ASN A 100 12.20 -2.23 20.95
CA ASN A 100 12.18 -0.78 20.74
C ASN A 100 10.75 -0.20 20.56
N LYS A 101 9.69 -0.94 20.91
CA LYS A 101 8.27 -0.57 20.76
C LYS A 101 7.83 -0.33 19.30
N VAL A 102 8.65 -0.70 18.31
CA VAL A 102 8.29 -0.61 16.89
C VAL A 102 7.57 -1.88 16.47
N ARG A 103 6.43 -1.73 15.79
CA ARG A 103 5.69 -2.85 15.20
C ARG A 103 6.22 -3.17 13.81
N ARG A 104 6.56 -4.44 13.57
CA ARG A 104 6.87 -4.98 12.24
C ARG A 104 5.72 -5.84 11.77
N TYR A 105 5.19 -5.51 10.59
CA TYR A 105 4.11 -6.26 9.96
C TYR A 105 4.68 -7.34 9.05
N GLU A 106 4.07 -8.52 9.17
CA GLU A 106 4.35 -9.69 8.35
C GLU A 106 3.06 -10.20 7.76
N ILE A 107 3.13 -10.65 6.52
CA ILE A 107 1.99 -11.17 5.77
C ILE A 107 2.30 -12.58 5.27
N TYR A 108 1.33 -13.47 5.42
CA TYR A 108 1.34 -14.81 4.85
C TYR A 108 0.18 -14.92 3.87
N VAL A 109 0.46 -15.21 2.60
CA VAL A 109 -0.59 -15.35 1.58
C VAL A 109 -0.91 -16.82 1.40
N ILE A 110 -2.16 -17.19 1.69
CA ILE A 110 -2.64 -18.58 1.65
C ILE A 110 -3.09 -18.93 0.23
N ARG A 111 -3.87 -18.04 -0.39
CA ARG A 111 -4.34 -18.20 -1.77
C ARG A 111 -4.64 -16.87 -2.42
N VAL A 112 -4.42 -16.79 -3.73
CA VAL A 112 -4.86 -15.69 -4.58
C VAL A 112 -5.99 -16.23 -5.45
N LEU A 113 -7.16 -15.60 -5.36
CA LEU A 113 -8.31 -15.92 -6.18
C LEU A 113 -8.21 -15.16 -7.49
N ASP A 114 -8.50 -15.85 -8.59
CA ASP A 114 -8.65 -15.21 -9.89
C ASP A 114 -9.76 -14.15 -9.79
N GLY A 115 -9.45 -12.95 -10.27
CA GLY A 115 -10.49 -11.95 -10.44
C GLY A 115 -11.46 -12.41 -11.54
N PRO A 116 -12.69 -11.87 -11.59
CA PRO A 116 -13.42 -11.91 -12.85
C PRO A 116 -12.48 -11.37 -13.93
N ALA A 117 -12.43 -12.07 -15.07
CA ALA A 117 -11.54 -11.80 -16.20
C ALA A 117 -11.30 -10.29 -16.34
N PRO A 118 -10.04 -9.84 -16.58
CA PRO A 118 -9.73 -8.42 -16.63
C PRO A 118 -10.76 -7.83 -17.55
N SER A 119 -11.68 -7.03 -17.00
CA SER A 119 -12.66 -6.37 -17.83
C SER A 119 -11.78 -5.63 -18.81
N ILE A 120 -11.75 -6.07 -20.08
CA ILE A 120 -11.35 -5.24 -21.21
C ILE A 120 -11.96 -3.93 -20.84
N ARG A 121 -11.07 -2.96 -20.53
CA ARG A 121 -11.42 -1.68 -19.93
C ARG A 121 -12.77 -1.38 -20.49
N ARG A 122 -13.83 -1.35 -19.65
CA ARG A 122 -15.07 -0.77 -20.13
C ARG A 122 -14.56 0.53 -20.69
N GLU A 123 -14.62 0.67 -22.01
CA GLU A 123 -14.60 1.95 -22.67
C GLU A 123 -15.88 2.55 -22.11
N ARG A 124 -15.72 3.05 -20.89
CA ARG A 124 -16.79 3.58 -20.08
C ARG A 124 -16.98 4.84 -20.85
N ALA A 125 -17.97 4.82 -21.76
CA ALA A 125 -18.62 6.01 -22.27
C ALA A 125 -18.57 7.00 -21.11
N GLY A 126 -17.68 7.98 -21.25
CA GLY A 126 -17.23 8.75 -20.10
C GLY A 126 -18.48 9.32 -19.44
N PRO A 127 -18.58 9.32 -18.09
CA PRO A 127 -19.53 10.26 -17.51
C PRO A 127 -19.18 11.64 -18.10
N PRO A 128 -20.18 12.46 -18.48
CA PRO A 128 -19.93 13.78 -19.06
C PRO A 128 -18.94 14.52 -18.15
N PRO A 129 -18.07 15.38 -18.70
CA PRO A 129 -16.99 16.00 -17.95
C PRO A 129 -17.59 16.74 -16.75
N VAL A 130 -17.53 16.11 -15.58
CA VAL A 130 -17.92 16.77 -14.34
C VAL A 130 -16.85 17.81 -14.11
N SER A 131 -17.20 19.06 -14.40
CA SER A 131 -16.47 20.24 -14.02
C SER A 131 -15.86 20.05 -12.64
N LYS A 132 -14.54 19.96 -12.55
CA LYS A 132 -13.78 19.94 -11.28
C LYS A 132 -13.78 21.30 -10.57
N ARG A 133 -14.76 22.18 -10.85
CA ARG A 133 -14.91 23.49 -10.23
C ARG A 133 -16.39 23.78 -9.99
N ARG A 134 -16.96 23.10 -9.00
CA ARG A 134 -17.91 23.71 -8.07
C ARG A 134 -17.98 22.83 -6.83
N VAL A 135 -17.01 23.04 -5.93
CA VAL A 135 -17.30 22.90 -4.51
C VAL A 135 -18.33 23.99 -4.24
N GLY A 136 -19.61 23.64 -4.30
CA GLY A 136 -20.66 24.49 -3.76
C GLY A 136 -20.24 24.83 -2.34
N ASN A 137 -20.30 26.12 -1.99
CA ASN A 137 -19.89 26.70 -0.73
C ASN A 137 -20.41 25.87 0.46
N GLY A 138 -19.64 24.86 0.88
CA GLY A 138 -19.89 24.11 2.09
C GLY A 138 -19.59 25.07 3.21
N ASP A 139 -20.66 25.55 3.85
CA ASP A 139 -20.60 26.61 4.83
C ASP A 139 -19.55 26.28 5.91
N ARG A 140 -18.41 26.98 5.84
CA ARG A 140 -17.29 26.76 6.77
C ARG A 140 -17.71 27.07 8.21
N SER A 141 -18.77 27.87 8.40
CA SER A 141 -19.32 28.14 9.73
C SER A 141 -19.80 26.86 10.40
N MET A 142 -20.60 26.04 9.71
CA MET A 142 -21.14 24.78 10.27
C MET A 142 -20.03 23.78 10.60
N ALA A 143 -19.00 23.67 9.76
CA ALA A 143 -17.85 22.82 10.04
C ALA A 143 -17.03 23.33 11.25
N ASN A 144 -16.83 24.64 11.36
CA ASN A 144 -16.14 25.26 12.49
C ASN A 144 -16.95 25.17 13.78
N GLU A 145 -18.28 25.31 13.73
CA GLU A 145 -19.17 25.18 14.88
C GLU A 145 -19.17 23.75 15.43
N LEU A 146 -19.25 22.75 14.55
CA LEU A 146 -19.12 21.34 14.93
C LEU A 146 -17.76 21.07 15.58
N TRP A 147 -16.68 21.61 15.02
CA TRP A 147 -15.35 21.47 15.59
C TRP A 147 -15.23 22.15 16.97
N ASN A 148 -15.75 23.37 17.10
CA ASN A 148 -15.73 24.13 18.35
C ASN A 148 -16.58 23.47 19.44
N ARG A 149 -17.75 22.90 19.10
CA ARG A 149 -18.57 22.10 20.03
C ARG A 149 -17.79 20.88 20.53
N LEU A 150 -17.20 20.10 19.61
CA LEU A 150 -16.42 18.91 19.99
C LEU A 150 -15.22 19.25 20.89
N CYS A 151 -14.53 20.36 20.62
CA CYS A 151 -13.46 20.86 21.48
C CYS A 151 -13.97 21.31 22.85
N SER A 152 -15.12 21.97 22.90
CA SER A 152 -15.75 22.42 24.15
C SER A 152 -16.23 21.25 25.01
N ASP A 153 -16.86 20.24 24.41
CA ASP A 153 -17.34 19.03 25.11
C ASP A 153 -16.18 18.21 25.71
N ARG A 154 -15.05 18.13 25.01
CA ARG A 154 -13.82 17.52 25.54
C ARG A 154 -13.22 18.31 26.71
N ASN A 155 -13.43 19.63 26.75
CA ASN A 155 -13.01 20.47 27.87
C ASN A 155 -14.03 20.43 29.02
N ALA A 156 -15.32 20.29 28.76
CA ALA A 156 -16.37 20.10 29.77
C ALA A 156 -16.15 18.81 30.58
N GLY A 157 -15.75 17.72 29.92
CA GLY A 157 -15.33 16.49 30.59
C GLY A 157 -14.10 16.66 31.50
N LYS A 158 -13.20 17.60 31.21
CA LYS A 158 -12.06 17.92 32.08
C LYS A 158 -12.47 18.76 33.30
N ILE A 159 -13.46 19.64 33.15
CA ILE A 159 -13.97 20.50 34.24
C ILE A 159 -14.77 19.66 35.24
N LEU A 160 -15.62 18.74 34.77
CA LEU A 160 -16.35 17.80 35.64
C LEU A 160 -15.41 16.85 36.41
N LYS A 161 -14.29 16.44 35.79
CA LYS A 161 -13.27 15.61 36.47
C LYS A 161 -12.47 16.39 37.53
N LYS A 162 -12.37 17.72 37.40
CA LYS A 162 -11.70 18.58 38.39
C LYS A 162 -12.58 18.89 39.61
N LYS A 163 -13.91 18.95 39.43
CA LYS A 163 -14.86 19.23 40.52
C LYS A 163 -15.11 18.05 41.46
N GLY A 164 -14.88 16.80 41.03
CA GLY A 164 -15.01 15.61 41.88
C GLY A 164 -13.79 15.30 42.76
N ALA A 165 -12.73 16.11 42.72
CA ALA A 165 -11.51 15.91 43.49
C ALA A 165 -11.37 16.86 44.69
N ASP A 166 -12.32 17.79 44.88
CA ASP A 166 -12.23 18.87 45.89
C ASP A 166 -13.31 18.78 46.99
N ASP A 167 -14.13 17.70 47.01
CA ASP A 167 -15.15 17.43 48.04
C ASP A 167 -14.77 16.16 48.85
N GLY A 168 -13.52 16.11 49.33
CA GLY A 168 -12.99 15.01 50.14
C GLY A 168 -12.25 15.48 51.39
N GLY A 169 -12.67 16.61 51.97
CA GLY A 169 -12.11 17.18 53.19
C GLY A 169 -13.16 17.32 54.29
N MET A 170 -13.32 16.26 55.08
CA MET A 170 -13.73 16.32 56.49
C MET A 170 -12.95 15.24 57.25
#